data_AF-A0A813ESL3-F1
#
_entry.id   AF-A0A813ESL3-F1
#
_cell.length_a   1.000
_cell.length_b   1.000
_cell.length_c   1.000
_cell.angle_alpha   90.00
_cell.angle_beta   90.00
_cell.angle_gamma   90.00
#
_symmetry.space_group_name_H-M   'P 1'
#
loop_
_entity.id
_entity.type
_entity.pdbx_description
1 polymer ?
#
loop_
_entity_poly.entity_id
_entity_poly.type
_entity_poly.pdbx_seq_one_letter_code
_entity_poly.pdbx_strand_id
1 'polypeptide(L)'
;MTDAAVTCQSCDMSFGPRGCSTQPQLGALRSFASEMRPVNQWFADDLQLRDVDLALKTNPQLSACSPWIQTGTRFNYPCGLVAKSVFNDSYTIIYKERGATNYSHLQVDDSATTIAWAADLAGRYKNLNPEATFGEGQQNQEHFNMWLLERFPPVKCVQVQVSPQNPLVPARVATRVTSTGTRVADCKDYMSSNPTCNFTRNGKPFVCSGAYEAQKVKDWGTESGHFITWMRIAGLPTFRKAWGKVNTKLTAGTTLRVYVEDNFPVLPFYGRKALMLSTSSVLMGRNSFLGYGYIAVGGCCLLFGLASSPCLGLEEATASADDHQLCRTEMKTTPQKIINPASQLLCQEDVVSMRS
;
A
#
# COMPACT_ATOMS: atom_id res chain seq x y z
N MET A 1 3.16 30.86 -4.49
CA MET A 1 3.42 29.44 -4.81
C MET A 1 2.82 29.21 -6.18
N THR A 2 3.66 29.19 -7.20
CA THR A 2 3.28 28.91 -8.59
C THR A 2 2.75 27.49 -8.67
N ASP A 3 1.53 27.32 -9.20
CA ASP A 3 0.93 26.03 -9.51
C ASP A 3 1.93 25.19 -10.31
N ALA A 4 2.49 24.16 -9.68
CA ALA A 4 3.19 23.11 -10.42
C ALA A 4 2.12 22.44 -11.28
N ALA A 5 2.25 22.56 -12.60
CA ALA A 5 1.35 21.92 -13.55
C ALA A 5 1.28 20.41 -13.25
N VAL A 6 0.14 19.98 -12.71
CA VAL A 6 -0.16 18.57 -12.48
C VAL A 6 -0.19 17.91 -13.85
N THR A 7 0.78 17.04 -14.13
CA THR A 7 0.87 16.34 -15.41
C THR A 7 0.12 15.03 -15.26
N CYS A 8 -1.05 14.91 -15.89
CA CYS A 8 -1.68 13.61 -16.01
C CYS A 8 -0.96 12.84 -17.12
N GLN A 9 -0.33 11.72 -16.77
CA GLN A 9 0.35 10.84 -17.71
C GLN A 9 -0.46 9.56 -17.88
N SER A 10 -0.46 8.99 -19.09
CA SER A 10 -1.08 7.69 -19.36
C SER A 10 -0.06 6.67 -19.82
N CYS A 11 -0.11 5.46 -19.26
CA CYS A 11 0.76 4.35 -19.63
C CYS A 11 -0.09 3.12 -20.02
N ASP A 12 0.27 2.47 -21.12
CA ASP A 12 -0.36 1.22 -21.57
C ASP A 12 0.43 0.01 -21.08
N MET A 13 -0.28 -1.00 -20.57
CA MET A 13 0.27 -2.28 -20.13
C MET A 13 -0.52 -3.41 -20.80
N SER A 14 0.17 -4.32 -21.46
CA SER A 14 -0.46 -5.45 -22.15
C SER A 14 0.03 -6.77 -21.54
N PHE A 15 -0.89 -7.63 -21.12
CA PHE A 15 -0.53 -8.97 -20.63
C PHE A 15 -0.23 -9.90 -21.80
N GLY A 16 1.02 -10.36 -21.90
CA GLY A 16 1.45 -11.32 -22.92
C GLY A 16 0.93 -12.75 -22.68
N PRO A 17 0.98 -13.63 -23.69
CA PRO A 17 0.57 -15.02 -23.56
C PRO A 17 1.62 -15.83 -22.78
N ARG A 18 1.61 -15.74 -21.44
CA ARG A 18 2.36 -16.64 -20.57
C ARG A 18 1.49 -17.09 -19.40
N GLY A 19 0.85 -18.25 -19.59
CA GLY A 19 0.29 -19.15 -18.56
C GLY A 19 -0.71 -18.57 -17.55
N CYS A 20 -2.01 -18.60 -17.86
CA CYS A 20 -3.07 -18.53 -16.83
C CYS A 20 -3.24 -19.91 -16.16
N SER A 21 -3.13 -19.95 -14.83
CA SER A 21 -3.37 -21.17 -14.03
C SER A 21 -4.86 -21.56 -13.98
N THR A 22 -5.14 -22.85 -14.21
CA THR A 22 -6.44 -23.53 -14.07
C THR A 22 -6.61 -24.16 -12.69
N GLN A 23 -6.59 -23.34 -11.64
CA GLN A 23 -7.19 -23.70 -10.35
C GLN A 23 -8.37 -22.78 -10.09
N PRO A 24 -9.34 -23.13 -9.22
CA PRO A 24 -10.42 -22.20 -8.85
C PRO A 24 -9.75 -20.92 -8.34
N GLN A 25 -9.68 -19.92 -9.21
CA GLN A 25 -8.92 -18.69 -8.99
C GLN A 25 -9.64 -17.91 -7.89
N LEU A 26 -9.33 -18.25 -6.64
CA LEU A 26 -9.49 -17.43 -5.45
C LEU A 26 -8.29 -16.46 -5.36
N GLY A 27 -7.82 -15.96 -6.50
CA GLY A 27 -6.64 -15.12 -6.64
C GLY A 27 -7.02 -13.77 -7.20
N ALA A 28 -7.56 -12.89 -6.35
CA ALA A 28 -7.65 -11.47 -6.67
C ALA A 28 -6.24 -10.90 -6.96
N LEU A 29 -6.11 -9.95 -7.88
CA LEU A 29 -4.90 -9.14 -8.01
C LEU A 29 -4.83 -8.24 -6.77
N ARG A 30 -3.94 -8.52 -5.82
CA ARG A 30 -4.08 -7.98 -4.46
C ARG A 30 -3.24 -6.76 -4.12
N SER A 31 -2.29 -6.31 -4.94
CA SER A 31 -1.52 -5.11 -4.57
C SER A 31 -0.90 -4.38 -5.75
N PHE A 32 -1.19 -3.07 -5.79
CA PHE A 32 -0.36 -2.06 -6.43
C PHE A 32 0.76 -1.65 -5.49
N ALA A 33 2.02 -1.73 -5.89
CA ALA A 33 3.13 -1.25 -5.08
C ALA A 33 3.81 -0.03 -5.71
N SER A 34 3.98 1.05 -4.94
CA SER A 34 4.92 2.13 -5.29
C SER A 34 6.31 1.84 -4.72
N GLU A 35 7.33 1.85 -5.58
CA GLU A 35 8.74 1.74 -5.19
C GLU A 35 9.33 3.11 -4.86
N MET A 36 9.98 3.27 -3.70
CA MET A 36 10.60 4.53 -3.28
C MET A 36 11.91 4.33 -2.50
N ARG A 37 12.80 5.34 -2.56
CA ARG A 37 14.03 5.42 -1.74
C ARG A 37 13.97 6.56 -0.72
N PRO A 38 13.97 6.30 0.61
CA PRO A 38 14.17 7.32 1.59
C PRO A 38 15.66 7.45 1.99
N VAL A 39 16.05 8.67 2.34
CA VAL A 39 17.24 8.97 3.13
C VAL A 39 16.96 8.52 4.57
N ASN A 40 17.93 7.90 5.22
CA ASN A 40 17.80 7.39 6.58
C ASN A 40 17.42 8.52 7.57
N GLN A 41 16.61 8.16 8.58
CA GLN A 41 16.28 8.96 9.78
C GLN A 41 15.01 9.82 9.71
N TRP A 42 13.85 9.15 9.73
CA TRP A 42 12.57 9.79 10.02
C TRP A 42 11.90 9.03 11.17
N PHE A 43 11.88 9.60 12.37
CA PHE A 43 11.08 9.05 13.47
C PHE A 43 9.64 9.53 13.28
N ALA A 44 8.69 8.60 13.24
CA ALA A 44 7.26 8.91 13.28
C ALA A 44 6.82 8.98 14.74
N ASP A 45 6.23 10.09 15.16
CA ASP A 45 5.49 10.14 16.42
C ASP A 45 4.04 9.74 16.15
N ASP A 46 3.70 8.50 16.53
CA ASP A 46 2.36 7.93 16.43
C ASP A 46 1.42 8.43 17.54
N LEU A 47 1.91 9.15 18.56
CA LEU A 47 1.12 9.52 19.74
C LEU A 47 -0.05 10.46 19.39
N GLN A 48 0.14 11.38 18.45
CA GLN A 48 -0.90 12.29 17.95
C GLN A 48 -2.03 11.57 17.20
N LEU A 49 -1.83 10.32 16.78
CA LEU A 49 -2.77 9.57 15.93
C LEU A 49 -3.74 8.72 16.76
N ARG A 50 -3.39 8.46 18.02
CA ARG A 50 -4.10 7.55 18.93
C ARG A 50 -5.12 8.25 19.83
N ASP A 51 -4.85 9.50 20.22
CA ASP A 51 -5.64 10.20 21.22
C ASP A 51 -5.78 11.70 20.88
N VAL A 52 -7.04 12.14 20.81
CA VAL A 52 -7.48 13.50 20.46
C VAL A 52 -7.01 14.52 21.51
N ASP A 53 -6.91 14.11 22.78
CA ASP A 53 -6.44 14.97 23.86
C ASP A 53 -4.90 15.06 23.92
N LEU A 54 -4.20 14.18 23.20
CA LEU A 54 -2.74 14.12 23.16
C LEU A 54 -2.14 15.03 22.08
N ALA A 55 -2.92 15.40 21.05
CA ALA A 55 -2.60 16.49 20.13
C ALA A 55 -2.48 17.86 20.84
N LEU A 56 -2.83 17.91 22.15
CA LEU A 56 -2.82 19.08 23.03
C LEU A 56 -1.56 19.19 23.91
N LYS A 57 -0.54 18.37 23.66
CA LYS A 57 0.66 18.40 24.49
C LYS A 57 1.58 19.58 24.18
N THR A 58 2.18 20.12 25.24
CA THR A 58 3.16 21.21 25.19
C THR A 58 4.41 20.83 24.36
N ASN A 59 5.11 21.86 23.86
CA ASN A 59 6.31 21.81 23.02
C ASN A 59 7.36 20.70 23.36
N PRO A 60 7.63 20.34 24.64
CA PRO A 60 8.59 19.29 24.99
C PRO A 60 8.20 17.87 24.51
N GLN A 61 6.89 17.57 24.43
CA GLN A 61 6.41 16.24 24.05
C GLN A 61 6.25 16.06 22.54
N LEU A 62 6.36 17.15 21.76
CA LEU A 62 6.37 17.15 20.29
C LEU A 62 7.79 17.12 19.70
N SER A 63 8.81 16.91 20.52
CA SER A 63 10.22 16.81 20.09
C SER A 63 10.44 15.72 19.04
N ALA A 64 9.62 14.65 19.06
CA ALA A 64 9.64 13.57 18.06
C ALA A 64 9.05 13.98 16.69
N CYS A 65 8.22 15.03 16.64
CA CYS A 65 7.73 15.64 15.40
C CYS A 65 8.71 16.66 14.78
N SER A 66 9.81 16.96 15.47
CA SER A 66 10.86 17.85 14.97
C SER A 66 11.42 17.33 13.64
N PRO A 67 11.71 18.24 12.67
CA PRO A 67 11.62 19.69 12.70
C PRO A 67 10.29 20.25 12.19
N TRP A 68 9.34 19.42 11.72
CA TRP A 68 8.10 19.90 11.11
C TRP A 68 6.91 19.85 12.07
N ILE A 69 6.99 20.70 13.08
CA ILE A 69 5.99 20.77 14.16
C ILE A 69 4.86 21.74 13.81
N GLN A 70 5.20 22.93 13.29
CA GLN A 70 4.24 23.99 12.98
C GLN A 70 4.51 24.64 11.62
N THR A 71 3.47 25.24 11.04
CA THR A 71 3.56 26.06 9.83
C THR A 71 2.89 27.40 10.13
N GLY A 72 3.67 28.49 10.13
CA GLY A 72 3.19 29.77 10.64
C GLY A 72 2.91 29.68 12.14
N THR A 73 1.71 30.10 12.56
CA THR A 73 1.26 30.11 13.97
C THR A 73 0.53 28.83 14.38
N ARG A 74 0.32 27.88 13.46
CA ARG A 74 -0.53 26.71 13.68
C ARG A 74 0.29 25.43 13.72
N PHE A 75 0.00 24.58 14.69
CA PHE A 75 0.57 23.23 14.79
C PHE A 75 0.07 22.36 13.63
N ASN A 76 0.97 21.60 13.00
CA ASN A 76 0.59 20.69 11.93
C ASN A 76 -0.10 19.47 12.52
N TYR A 77 -1.25 19.10 11.97
CA TYR A 77 -1.93 17.86 12.31
C TYR A 77 -2.22 17.07 11.04
N PRO A 78 -1.59 15.89 10.85
CA PRO A 78 -0.48 15.34 11.64
C PRO A 78 0.85 16.11 11.43
N CYS A 79 1.70 16.15 12.46
CA CYS A 79 3.06 16.69 12.43
C CYS A 79 4.11 15.64 12.07
N GLY A 80 5.33 16.11 11.82
CA GLY A 80 6.47 15.25 11.51
C GLY A 80 6.66 15.00 10.02
N LEU A 81 7.89 14.64 9.69
CA LEU A 81 8.33 14.60 8.30
C LEU A 81 7.79 13.38 7.53
N VAL A 82 7.61 12.24 8.20
CA VAL A 82 7.00 11.04 7.60
C VAL A 82 5.59 11.36 7.10
N ALA A 83 4.79 12.03 7.94
CA ALA A 83 3.45 12.45 7.59
C ALA A 83 3.49 13.49 6.46
N LYS A 84 4.32 14.53 6.58
CA LYS A 84 4.48 15.57 5.54
C LYS A 84 4.75 15.00 4.15
N SER A 85 5.61 13.98 4.09
CA SER A 85 6.02 13.30 2.86
C SER A 85 5.07 12.17 2.45
N VAL A 86 3.81 12.17 2.90
CA VAL A 86 2.83 11.17 2.48
C VAL A 86 2.67 11.16 0.96
N PHE A 87 2.75 9.96 0.40
CA PHE A 87 2.54 9.71 -1.01
C PHE A 87 1.10 10.05 -1.41
N ASN A 88 0.93 10.84 -2.47
CA ASN A 88 -0.35 11.43 -2.86
C ASN A 88 -0.61 11.38 -4.38
N ASP A 89 0.09 10.52 -5.12
CA ASP A 89 -0.31 10.22 -6.51
C ASP A 89 -1.62 9.43 -6.51
N SER A 90 -2.43 9.65 -7.53
CA SER A 90 -3.67 8.90 -7.77
C SER A 90 -3.58 8.12 -9.08
N TYR A 91 -4.22 6.96 -9.11
CA TYR A 91 -4.25 6.11 -10.29
C TYR A 91 -5.70 5.83 -10.69
N THR A 92 -6.00 5.99 -11.97
CA THR A 92 -7.26 5.53 -12.57
C THR A 92 -6.94 4.53 -13.65
N ILE A 93 -7.54 3.35 -13.57
CA ILE A 93 -7.21 2.23 -14.45
C ILE A 93 -8.44 1.88 -15.26
N ILE A 94 -8.26 1.86 -16.57
CA ILE A 94 -9.26 1.33 -17.49
C ILE A 94 -8.68 0.10 -18.16
N TYR A 95 -9.54 -0.86 -18.48
CA TYR A 95 -9.12 -2.10 -19.10
C TYR A 95 -9.98 -2.44 -20.29
N LYS A 96 -9.41 -3.22 -21.19
CA LYS A 96 -10.05 -3.69 -22.41
C LYS A 96 -9.64 -5.13 -22.65
N GLU A 97 -10.61 -6.02 -22.73
CA GLU A 97 -10.37 -7.43 -23.00
C GLU A 97 -9.86 -7.66 -24.43
N ARG A 98 -9.21 -8.80 -24.65
CA ARG A 98 -8.71 -9.18 -25.97
C ARG A 98 -9.86 -9.23 -26.97
N GLY A 99 -9.75 -8.44 -28.05
CA GLY A 99 -10.77 -8.38 -29.11
C GLY A 99 -11.98 -7.49 -28.81
N ALA A 100 -12.09 -6.93 -27.60
CA ALA A 100 -13.06 -5.88 -27.33
C ALA A 100 -12.71 -4.61 -28.13
N THR A 101 -13.62 -3.64 -28.18
CA THR A 101 -13.36 -2.30 -28.73
C THR A 101 -13.36 -1.23 -27.64
N ASN A 102 -14.27 -1.36 -26.67
CA ASN A 102 -14.50 -0.41 -25.59
C ASN A 102 -13.65 -0.70 -24.35
N TYR A 103 -13.29 0.37 -23.64
CA TYR A 103 -12.64 0.29 -22.33
C TYR A 103 -13.70 0.36 -21.22
N SER A 104 -13.45 -0.37 -20.13
CA SER A 104 -14.24 -0.35 -18.91
C SER A 104 -13.39 0.14 -17.74
N HIS A 105 -14.02 0.80 -16.76
CA HIS A 105 -13.33 1.21 -15.54
C HIS A 105 -12.99 0.01 -14.67
N LEU A 106 -11.73 -0.12 -14.25
CA LEU A 106 -11.29 -1.17 -13.34
C LEU A 106 -11.49 -0.71 -11.90
N GLN A 107 -12.37 -1.40 -11.17
CA GLN A 107 -12.61 -1.08 -9.76
C GLN A 107 -11.40 -1.49 -8.91
N VAL A 108 -10.81 -0.51 -8.23
CA VAL A 108 -9.71 -0.70 -7.30
C VAL A 108 -10.22 -0.42 -5.89
N ASP A 109 -10.12 -1.40 -5.01
CA ASP A 109 -10.41 -1.25 -3.59
C ASP A 109 -9.15 -0.76 -2.87
N ASP A 110 -9.15 0.51 -2.49
CA ASP A 110 -8.11 1.21 -1.74
C ASP A 110 -8.50 1.50 -0.29
N SER A 111 -9.55 0.83 0.22
CA SER A 111 -10.01 1.00 1.60
C SER A 111 -8.94 0.58 2.61
N ALA A 112 -8.95 1.20 3.79
CA ALA A 112 -7.98 0.93 4.85
C ALA A 112 -8.03 -0.55 5.28
N THR A 113 -9.22 -1.15 5.31
CA THR A 113 -9.42 -2.58 5.59
C THR A 113 -8.76 -3.51 4.59
N THR A 114 -8.51 -3.04 3.38
CA THR A 114 -7.96 -3.85 2.29
C THR A 114 -6.45 -3.68 2.14
N ILE A 115 -5.92 -2.46 2.32
CA ILE A 115 -4.49 -2.18 2.07
C ILE A 115 -3.63 -2.07 3.34
N ALA A 116 -4.23 -1.75 4.48
CA ALA A 116 -3.51 -1.63 5.74
C ALA A 116 -3.53 -2.94 6.55
N TRP A 117 -2.60 -3.05 7.50
CA TRP A 117 -2.54 -4.18 8.42
C TRP A 117 -3.65 -4.08 9.46
N ALA A 118 -4.31 -5.21 9.78
CA ALA A 118 -5.37 -5.25 10.79
C ALA A 118 -4.94 -4.67 12.15
N ALA A 119 -3.69 -4.85 12.56
CA ALA A 119 -3.14 -4.28 13.80
C ALA A 119 -3.06 -2.74 13.80
N ASP A 120 -2.91 -2.11 12.64
CA ASP A 120 -2.89 -0.65 12.53
C ASP A 120 -4.32 -0.07 12.55
N LEU A 121 -5.32 -0.86 12.16
CA LEU A 121 -6.74 -0.48 12.18
C LEU A 121 -7.37 -0.57 13.58
N ALA A 122 -6.68 -1.19 14.55
CA ALA A 122 -7.14 -1.39 15.92
C ALA A 122 -7.04 -0.12 16.78
N GLY A 123 -7.58 1.00 16.29
CA GLY A 123 -7.67 2.26 17.03
C GLY A 123 -6.39 3.11 17.08
N ARG A 124 -5.33 2.74 16.33
CA ARG A 124 -4.10 3.54 16.30
C ARG A 124 -4.27 4.89 15.60
N TYR A 125 -5.15 4.94 14.61
CA TYR A 125 -5.42 6.13 13.81
C TYR A 125 -6.87 6.52 14.00
N LYS A 126 -7.09 7.75 14.44
CA LYS A 126 -8.42 8.35 14.64
C LYS A 126 -8.42 9.76 14.06
N ASN A 127 -9.48 10.12 13.36
CA ASN A 127 -9.65 11.47 12.85
C ASN A 127 -10.03 12.42 13.99
N LEU A 128 -9.27 13.50 14.16
CA LEU A 128 -9.72 14.66 14.92
C LEU A 128 -10.86 15.35 14.15
N ASN A 129 -11.99 15.61 14.80
CA ASN A 129 -13.11 16.31 14.15
C ASN A 129 -12.70 17.74 13.77
N PRO A 130 -12.64 18.11 12.48
CA PRO A 130 -12.23 19.44 12.05
C PRO A 130 -13.16 20.56 12.50
N GLU A 131 -14.45 20.26 12.67
CA GLU A 131 -15.50 21.24 13.00
C GLU A 131 -15.79 21.35 14.50
N ALA A 132 -15.23 20.45 15.31
CA ALA A 132 -15.36 20.56 16.76
C ALA A 132 -14.61 21.78 17.29
N THR A 133 -15.17 22.43 18.31
CA THR A 133 -14.61 23.62 18.93
C THR A 133 -13.52 23.27 19.94
N PHE A 134 -12.37 23.91 19.81
CA PHE A 134 -11.25 23.91 20.73
C PHE A 134 -11.36 25.09 21.70
N GLY A 135 -11.42 24.81 23.01
CA GLY A 135 -11.39 25.84 24.05
C GLY A 135 -12.43 26.96 23.85
N GLU A 136 -11.95 28.20 23.71
CA GLU A 136 -12.72 29.46 23.54
C GLU A 136 -13.49 29.57 22.19
N GLY A 137 -14.01 28.45 21.66
CA GLY A 137 -14.97 28.46 20.55
C GLY A 137 -14.39 28.45 19.12
N GLN A 138 -13.07 28.36 18.94
CA GLN A 138 -12.46 28.21 17.61
C GLN A 138 -12.53 26.75 17.14
N GLN A 139 -12.82 26.50 15.87
CA GLN A 139 -12.83 25.12 15.35
C GLN A 139 -11.41 24.54 15.28
N ASN A 140 -11.28 23.21 15.44
CA ASN A 140 -10.01 22.49 15.32
C ASN A 140 -9.30 22.78 13.99
N GLN A 141 -10.06 22.87 12.89
CA GLN A 141 -9.52 23.20 11.57
C GLN A 141 -9.05 24.65 11.43
N GLU A 142 -9.33 25.53 12.37
CA GLU A 142 -8.76 26.88 12.44
C GLU A 142 -7.55 26.92 13.38
N HIS A 143 -7.63 26.18 14.49
CA HIS A 143 -6.55 26.09 15.47
C HIS A 143 -5.33 25.30 14.95
N PHE A 144 -5.55 24.09 14.42
CA PHE A 144 -4.51 23.21 13.89
C PHE A 144 -4.44 23.27 12.38
N ASN A 145 -3.24 23.28 11.80
CA ASN A 145 -3.05 23.12 10.36
C ASN A 145 -3.35 21.67 9.94
N MET A 146 -4.63 21.40 9.62
CA MET A 146 -5.14 20.11 9.15
C MET A 146 -4.93 19.92 7.64
N TRP A 147 -3.69 20.06 7.19
CA TRP A 147 -3.28 20.02 5.78
C TRP A 147 -3.66 18.71 5.06
N LEU A 148 -3.83 17.62 5.81
CA LEU A 148 -4.13 16.30 5.27
C LEU A 148 -5.52 16.24 4.61
N LEU A 149 -6.45 17.09 5.03
CA LEU A 149 -7.82 17.12 4.53
C LEU A 149 -7.91 17.52 3.04
N GLU A 150 -6.94 18.29 2.54
CA GLU A 150 -6.86 18.62 1.12
C GLU A 150 -6.39 17.42 0.26
N ARG A 151 -5.66 16.46 0.86
CA ARG A 151 -5.15 15.26 0.17
C ARG A 151 -6.08 14.06 0.32
N PHE A 152 -6.63 13.85 1.52
CA PHE A 152 -7.53 12.75 1.85
C PHE A 152 -8.85 13.28 2.42
N PRO A 153 -9.69 13.93 1.59
CA PRO A 153 -10.98 14.45 2.01
C PRO A 153 -12.02 13.34 2.23
N PRO A 154 -13.11 13.63 2.98
CA PRO A 154 -14.21 12.68 3.16
C PRO A 154 -15.05 12.46 1.88
N VAL A 155 -14.95 13.36 0.90
CA VAL A 155 -15.63 13.26 -0.40
C VAL A 155 -14.64 13.57 -1.51
N LYS A 156 -14.60 12.71 -2.54
CA LYS A 156 -13.82 12.92 -3.77
C LYS A 156 -14.76 13.22 -4.92
N CYS A 157 -14.33 14.05 -5.86
CA CYS A 157 -15.04 14.25 -7.12
C CYS A 157 -14.33 13.47 -8.22
N VAL A 158 -14.96 12.39 -8.70
CA VAL A 158 -14.34 11.48 -9.67
C VAL A 158 -15.02 11.56 -11.01
N GLN A 159 -14.26 11.37 -12.08
CA GLN A 159 -14.79 11.36 -13.45
C GLN A 159 -15.43 10.00 -13.74
N VAL A 160 -16.71 9.98 -14.12
CA VAL A 160 -17.51 8.75 -14.29
C VAL A 160 -17.04 7.94 -15.50
N GLN A 161 -16.69 8.62 -16.60
CA GLN A 161 -16.29 8.00 -17.86
C GLN A 161 -14.89 8.47 -18.24
N VAL A 162 -13.92 7.56 -18.15
CA VAL A 162 -12.53 7.78 -18.55
C VAL A 162 -12.22 6.88 -19.75
N SER A 163 -11.73 7.47 -20.83
CA SER A 163 -11.42 6.75 -22.06
C SER A 163 -10.25 7.42 -22.79
N PRO A 164 -9.64 6.77 -23.80
CA PRO A 164 -8.63 7.40 -24.64
C PRO A 164 -9.09 8.72 -25.28
N GLN A 165 -10.38 8.85 -25.60
CA GLN A 165 -10.98 10.03 -26.22
C GLN A 165 -11.42 11.07 -25.19
N ASN A 166 -11.74 10.64 -23.98
CA ASN A 166 -12.07 11.49 -22.84
C ASN A 166 -11.10 11.20 -21.69
N PRO A 167 -9.86 11.74 -21.74
CA PRO A 167 -8.83 11.44 -20.75
C PRO A 167 -9.23 11.95 -19.35
N LEU A 168 -8.56 11.41 -18.33
CA LEU A 168 -8.78 11.81 -16.95
C LEU A 168 -8.40 13.29 -16.75
N VAL A 169 -9.34 14.08 -16.23
CA VAL A 169 -9.08 15.44 -15.77
C VAL A 169 -9.43 15.51 -14.28
N PRO A 170 -8.44 15.58 -13.37
CA PRO A 170 -8.67 15.49 -11.94
C PRO A 170 -9.36 16.73 -11.38
N ALA A 171 -10.23 16.52 -10.39
CA ALA A 171 -10.83 17.57 -9.58
C ALA A 171 -10.32 17.44 -8.13
N ARG A 172 -10.04 18.57 -7.49
CA ARG A 172 -9.52 18.63 -6.11
C ARG A 172 -10.51 19.29 -5.20
N VAL A 173 -10.40 19.03 -3.90
CA VAL A 173 -11.17 19.79 -2.91
C VAL A 173 -10.74 21.26 -2.94
N ALA A 174 -11.74 22.14 -2.90
CA ALA A 174 -11.52 23.57 -2.82
C ALA A 174 -11.01 23.95 -1.43
N THR A 175 -10.39 25.13 -1.31
CA THR A 175 -10.08 25.72 -0.01
C THR A 175 -10.94 26.95 0.19
N ARG A 176 -11.49 27.14 1.39
CA ARG A 176 -12.17 28.38 1.80
C ARG A 176 -11.35 29.14 2.83
N VAL A 177 -11.61 30.44 2.95
CA VAL A 177 -11.07 31.29 4.01
C VAL A 177 -12.15 31.45 5.07
N THR A 178 -11.83 31.14 6.33
CA THR A 178 -12.76 31.32 7.46
C THR A 178 -12.87 32.79 7.87
N SER A 179 -13.79 33.10 8.78
CA SER A 179 -13.95 34.47 9.33
C SER A 179 -12.69 34.98 10.03
N THR A 180 -11.85 34.07 10.55
CA THR A 180 -10.55 34.36 11.16
C THR A 180 -9.42 34.58 10.14
N GLY A 181 -9.71 34.51 8.84
CA GLY A 181 -8.70 34.64 7.78
C GLY A 181 -7.92 33.35 7.51
N THR A 182 -8.35 32.22 8.08
CA THR A 182 -7.62 30.94 8.00
C THR A 182 -8.05 30.15 6.77
N ARG A 183 -7.08 29.66 5.97
CA ARG A 183 -7.36 28.76 4.84
C ARG A 183 -7.58 27.34 5.34
N VAL A 184 -8.71 26.74 4.96
CA VAL A 184 -9.12 25.38 5.33
C VAL A 184 -9.72 24.67 4.13
N ALA A 185 -9.72 23.33 4.14
CA ALA A 185 -10.43 22.53 3.14
C ALA A 185 -11.93 22.87 3.16
N ASP A 186 -12.51 23.10 1.99
CA ASP A 186 -13.91 23.50 1.86
C ASP A 186 -14.83 22.28 1.87
N CYS A 187 -14.83 21.59 3.00
CA CYS A 187 -15.79 20.53 3.32
C CYS A 187 -16.56 20.88 4.59
N LYS A 188 -17.71 20.21 4.76
CA LYS A 188 -18.62 20.35 5.88
C LYS A 188 -19.13 18.99 6.33
N ASP A 189 -19.56 18.93 7.59
CA ASP A 189 -20.19 17.77 8.20
C ASP A 189 -19.28 16.53 8.17
N TYR A 190 -17.99 16.72 8.48
CA TYR A 190 -16.95 15.67 8.33
C TYR A 190 -17.29 14.37 9.05
N MET A 191 -17.90 14.47 10.23
CA MET A 191 -18.26 13.33 11.08
C MET A 191 -19.69 12.82 10.83
N SER A 192 -20.42 13.41 9.89
CA SER A 192 -21.79 13.04 9.55
C SER A 192 -21.86 11.84 8.61
N SER A 193 -23.06 11.29 8.43
CA SER A 193 -23.34 10.29 7.39
C SER A 193 -23.20 10.85 5.98
N ASN A 194 -23.40 12.16 5.78
CA ASN A 194 -23.38 12.81 4.47
C ASN A 194 -22.45 14.05 4.47
N PRO A 195 -21.13 13.86 4.50
CA PRO A 195 -20.19 14.98 4.37
C PRO A 195 -20.34 15.61 2.98
N THR A 196 -20.08 16.92 2.88
CA THR A 196 -20.12 17.65 1.61
C THR A 196 -18.82 18.41 1.40
N CYS A 197 -18.35 18.49 0.15
CA CYS A 197 -17.15 19.23 -0.22
C CYS A 197 -17.40 20.03 -1.50
N ASN A 198 -16.82 21.22 -1.56
CA ASN A 198 -16.68 21.97 -2.81
C ASN A 198 -15.39 21.59 -3.51
N PHE A 199 -15.38 21.69 -4.84
CA PHE A 199 -14.26 21.26 -5.65
C PHE A 199 -13.72 22.40 -6.52
N THR A 200 -12.46 22.25 -6.90
CA THR A 200 -11.81 23.08 -7.90
C THR A 200 -11.21 22.21 -8.99
N ARG A 201 -11.13 22.76 -10.18
CA ARG A 201 -10.47 22.16 -11.33
C ARG A 201 -9.62 23.23 -12.00
N ASN A 202 -8.31 22.97 -12.13
CA ASN A 202 -7.34 23.93 -12.65
C ASN A 202 -7.42 25.30 -11.94
N GLY A 203 -7.54 25.30 -10.62
CA GLY A 203 -7.61 26.50 -9.79
C GLY A 203 -8.95 27.25 -9.83
N LYS A 204 -9.95 26.79 -10.60
CA LYS A 204 -11.28 27.42 -10.69
C LYS A 204 -12.34 26.61 -9.95
N PRO A 205 -13.37 27.25 -9.36
CA PRO A 205 -14.50 26.54 -8.77
C PRO A 205 -15.14 25.56 -9.76
N PHE A 206 -15.45 24.36 -9.28
CA PHE A 206 -15.99 23.28 -10.09
C PHE A 206 -17.11 22.56 -9.35
N VAL A 207 -18.24 22.37 -10.04
CA VAL A 207 -19.40 21.62 -9.53
C VAL A 207 -19.25 20.17 -9.95
N CYS A 208 -19.29 19.26 -8.98
CA CYS A 208 -19.17 17.83 -9.23
C CYS A 208 -20.50 17.25 -9.74
N SER A 209 -20.79 17.44 -11.03
CA SER A 209 -22.00 16.93 -11.67
C SER A 209 -21.79 16.53 -13.13
N GLY A 210 -22.72 15.74 -13.68
CA GLY A 210 -22.72 15.30 -15.07
C GLY A 210 -21.65 14.22 -15.34
N ALA A 211 -20.54 14.61 -15.97
CA ALA A 211 -19.42 13.70 -16.25
C ALA A 211 -18.62 13.32 -15.00
N TYR A 212 -18.94 13.93 -13.85
CA TYR A 212 -18.32 13.69 -12.56
C TYR A 212 -19.38 13.32 -11.52
N GLU A 213 -18.94 12.53 -10.55
CA GLU A 213 -19.75 12.07 -9.42
C GLU A 213 -19.00 12.31 -8.11
N ALA A 214 -19.73 12.83 -7.13
CA ALA A 214 -19.22 12.99 -5.77
C ALA A 214 -19.30 11.63 -5.05
N GLN A 215 -18.14 11.07 -4.73
CA GLN A 215 -18.04 9.79 -4.05
C GLN A 215 -17.60 10.00 -2.60
N LYS A 216 -18.44 9.50 -1.68
CA LYS A 216 -18.09 9.45 -0.25
C LYS A 216 -16.99 8.42 -0.05
N VAL A 217 -15.93 8.84 0.63
CA VAL A 217 -14.84 7.96 1.03
C VAL A 217 -15.10 7.48 2.45
N LYS A 218 -15.05 6.16 2.66
CA LYS A 218 -15.25 5.57 3.98
C LYS A 218 -14.14 5.97 4.96
N ASP A 219 -12.90 5.88 4.51
CA ASP A 219 -11.70 6.10 5.31
C ASP A 219 -10.97 7.37 4.80
N TRP A 220 -11.02 8.46 5.56
CA TRP A 220 -10.47 9.77 5.19
C TRP A 220 -9.48 10.30 6.23
N GLY A 221 -8.77 11.39 5.93
CA GLY A 221 -7.83 12.01 6.86
C GLY A 221 -6.75 11.03 7.35
N THR A 222 -6.56 10.95 8.67
CA THR A 222 -5.58 10.06 9.30
C THR A 222 -6.02 8.60 9.28
N GLU A 223 -7.30 8.32 9.10
CA GLU A 223 -7.84 6.96 8.98
C GLU A 223 -7.75 6.41 7.55
N SER A 224 -7.36 7.24 6.57
CA SER A 224 -7.21 6.80 5.19
C SER A 224 -6.19 5.66 5.06
N GLY A 225 -6.54 4.61 4.29
CA GLY A 225 -5.65 3.47 4.07
C GLY A 225 -4.29 3.85 3.50
N HIS A 226 -4.26 4.86 2.61
CA HIS A 226 -3.02 5.38 2.01
C HIS A 226 -2.13 6.03 3.06
N PHE A 227 -2.72 6.82 3.96
CA PHE A 227 -1.99 7.44 5.06
C PHE A 227 -1.45 6.40 6.04
N ILE A 228 -2.29 5.48 6.50
CA ILE A 228 -1.90 4.42 7.44
C ILE A 228 -0.77 3.55 6.87
N THR A 229 -0.90 3.13 5.61
CA THR A 229 0.13 2.32 4.93
C THR A 229 1.43 3.10 4.76
N TRP A 230 1.35 4.41 4.56
CA TRP A 230 2.52 5.28 4.47
C TRP A 230 3.27 5.40 5.79
N MET A 231 2.55 5.63 6.88
CA MET A 231 3.11 5.84 8.22
C MET A 231 3.92 4.63 8.73
N ARG A 232 3.67 3.43 8.21
CA ARG A 232 4.54 2.27 8.45
C ARG A 232 5.88 2.44 7.70
N ILE A 233 6.92 2.87 8.41
CA ILE A 233 8.25 3.10 7.83
C ILE A 233 8.82 1.81 7.22
N ALA A 234 9.45 1.93 6.05
CA ALA A 234 10.17 0.83 5.44
C ALA A 234 11.64 0.80 5.89
N GLY A 235 12.16 -0.39 6.17
CA GLY A 235 13.55 -0.57 6.60
C GLY A 235 14.59 -0.52 5.47
N LEU A 236 14.16 -0.52 4.20
CA LEU A 236 15.03 -0.53 3.02
C LEU A 236 14.76 0.68 2.12
N PRO A 237 15.78 1.15 1.37
CA PRO A 237 15.65 2.23 0.43
C PRO A 237 14.99 1.85 -0.90
N THR A 238 14.51 0.63 -1.04
CA THR A 238 13.65 0.24 -2.14
C THR A 238 12.54 -0.54 -1.50
N PHE A 239 11.40 0.12 -1.32
CA PHE A 239 10.27 -0.46 -0.59
C PHE A 239 9.01 -0.38 -1.42
N ARG A 240 8.08 -1.29 -1.15
CA ARG A 240 6.79 -1.40 -1.84
C ARG A 240 5.67 -1.12 -0.85
N LYS A 241 4.70 -0.29 -1.21
CA LYS A 241 3.50 -0.02 -0.40
C LYS A 241 2.24 -0.29 -1.19
N ALA A 242 1.32 -1.07 -0.61
CA ALA A 242 0.04 -1.37 -1.21
C ALA A 242 -0.77 -0.08 -1.43
N TRP A 243 -1.19 0.18 -2.67
CA TRP A 243 -2.07 1.29 -3.02
C TRP A 243 -3.52 0.84 -3.21
N GLY A 244 -3.74 -0.39 -3.70
CA GLY A 244 -5.09 -0.90 -3.89
C GLY A 244 -5.12 -2.34 -4.36
N LYS A 245 -6.32 -2.92 -4.35
CA LYS A 245 -6.59 -4.30 -4.73
C LYS A 245 -7.67 -4.38 -5.80
N VAL A 246 -7.42 -5.17 -6.83
CA VAL A 246 -8.35 -5.44 -7.92
C VAL A 246 -8.94 -6.84 -7.71
N ASN A 247 -10.25 -6.90 -7.49
CA ASN A 247 -10.95 -8.17 -7.34
C ASN A 247 -11.40 -8.76 -8.70
N THR A 248 -11.37 -7.96 -9.77
CA THR A 248 -11.69 -8.40 -11.14
C THR A 248 -10.59 -9.30 -11.68
N LYS A 249 -10.98 -10.46 -12.24
CA LYS A 249 -10.06 -11.35 -12.94
C LYS A 249 -9.70 -10.76 -14.29
N LEU A 250 -8.40 -10.56 -14.54
CA LEU A 250 -7.87 -10.10 -15.82
C LEU A 250 -7.37 -11.31 -16.60
N THR A 251 -7.71 -11.42 -17.88
CA THR A 251 -7.32 -12.56 -18.73
C THR A 251 -6.06 -12.26 -19.54
N ALA A 252 -5.41 -13.30 -20.07
CA ALA A 252 -4.25 -13.09 -20.94
C ALA A 252 -4.68 -12.34 -22.21
N GLY A 253 -3.97 -11.26 -22.55
CA GLY A 253 -4.31 -10.38 -23.66
C GLY A 253 -5.24 -9.22 -23.29
N THR A 254 -5.67 -9.07 -22.03
CA THR A 254 -6.27 -7.82 -21.55
C THR A 254 -5.24 -6.68 -21.67
N THR A 255 -5.68 -5.52 -22.15
CA THR A 255 -4.88 -4.29 -22.18
C THR A 255 -5.37 -3.38 -21.06
N LEU A 256 -4.46 -2.98 -20.18
CA LEU A 256 -4.68 -1.97 -19.15
C LEU A 256 -4.13 -0.64 -19.63
N ARG A 257 -4.89 0.43 -19.40
CA ARG A 257 -4.40 1.80 -19.50
C ARG A 257 -4.52 2.45 -18.14
N VAL A 258 -3.41 2.96 -17.65
CA VAL A 258 -3.32 3.63 -16.35
C VAL A 258 -3.16 5.11 -16.59
N TYR A 259 -4.07 5.91 -16.04
CA TYR A 259 -3.90 7.35 -15.88
C TYR A 259 -3.32 7.62 -14.51
N VAL A 260 -2.24 8.37 -14.48
CA VAL A 260 -1.51 8.74 -13.28
C VAL A 260 -1.68 10.23 -13.07
N GLU A 261 -2.14 10.61 -11.88
CA GLU A 261 -2.05 11.98 -11.40
C GLU A 261 -0.75 12.13 -10.59
N ASP A 262 0.27 12.70 -11.23
CA ASP A 262 1.57 12.91 -10.61
C ASP A 262 1.55 14.12 -9.67
N ASN A 263 1.40 13.86 -8.37
CA ASN A 263 1.38 14.84 -7.29
C ASN A 263 2.62 14.77 -6.38
N PHE A 264 3.41 13.72 -6.53
CA PHE A 264 4.59 13.41 -5.73
C PHE A 264 5.85 13.43 -6.62
N PRO A 265 6.47 14.61 -6.82
CA PRO A 265 7.64 14.74 -7.67
C PRO A 265 8.86 14.10 -7.00
N VAL A 266 9.45 13.10 -7.66
CA VAL A 266 10.64 12.38 -7.16
C VAL A 266 11.95 12.82 -7.80
N LEU A 267 11.89 13.55 -8.91
CA LEU A 267 13.05 14.00 -9.67
C LEU A 267 14.03 14.87 -8.89
N PRO A 268 13.59 15.84 -8.04
CA PRO A 268 14.52 16.73 -7.32
C PRO A 268 15.49 16.00 -6.38
N PHE A 269 15.17 14.77 -5.98
CA PHE A 269 16.02 13.94 -5.14
C PHE A 269 16.49 12.66 -5.85
N TYR A 270 16.49 12.65 -7.19
CA TYR A 270 16.93 11.53 -8.02
C TYR A 270 16.22 10.20 -7.69
N GLY A 271 14.99 10.30 -7.20
CA GLY A 271 14.14 9.16 -6.89
C GLY A 271 13.55 8.55 -8.15
N ARG A 272 12.99 7.35 -8.00
CA ARG A 272 12.17 6.69 -9.01
C ARG A 272 10.89 6.22 -8.36
N LYS A 273 9.81 6.20 -9.11
CA LYS A 273 8.54 5.60 -8.73
C LYS A 273 8.06 4.68 -9.85
N ALA A 274 7.42 3.60 -9.48
CA ALA A 274 6.86 2.64 -10.41
C ALA A 274 5.55 2.11 -9.84
N LEU A 275 4.59 1.83 -10.72
CA LEU A 275 3.37 1.12 -10.37
C LEU A 275 3.56 -0.35 -10.74
N MET A 276 3.44 -1.24 -9.76
CA MET A 276 3.57 -2.69 -9.97
C MET A 276 2.24 -3.40 -9.77
N LEU A 277 1.87 -4.31 -10.68
CA LEU A 277 0.75 -5.23 -10.48
C LEU A 277 1.27 -6.61 -10.10
N SER A 278 0.79 -7.13 -8.97
CA SER A 278 1.14 -8.47 -8.52
C SER A 278 -0.09 -9.27 -8.09
N THR A 279 -0.03 -10.58 -8.34
CA THR A 279 -0.88 -11.57 -7.69
C THR A 279 -0.22 -12.05 -6.40
N SER A 280 -1.01 -12.35 -5.37
CA SER A 280 -0.50 -12.90 -4.11
C SER A 280 -0.72 -14.42 -4.12
N SER A 281 0.37 -15.20 -4.13
CA SER A 281 0.34 -16.65 -3.85
C SER A 281 0.39 -16.90 -2.34
N VAL A 282 -0.16 -18.05 -1.89
CA VAL A 282 -0.18 -18.48 -0.47
C VAL A 282 1.23 -18.49 0.14
N LEU A 283 2.24 -18.83 -0.65
CA LEU A 283 3.64 -18.58 -0.34
C LEU A 283 4.00 -17.20 -0.90
N MET A 284 3.86 -16.21 -0.02
CA MET A 284 4.20 -14.80 -0.12
C MET A 284 5.20 -14.42 -1.23
N GLY A 285 4.69 -14.02 -2.40
CA GLY A 285 5.45 -13.41 -3.51
C GLY A 285 6.57 -14.26 -4.13
N ARG A 286 7.17 -13.79 -5.23
CA ARG A 286 8.40 -14.39 -5.78
C ARG A 286 9.58 -14.04 -4.87
N ASN A 287 9.90 -14.91 -3.92
CA ASN A 287 11.11 -14.80 -3.12
C ASN A 287 11.98 -16.07 -3.22
N SER A 288 12.83 -16.11 -4.26
CA SER A 288 13.75 -17.23 -4.48
C SER A 288 14.83 -17.37 -3.40
N PHE A 289 15.08 -16.34 -2.59
CA PHE A 289 16.13 -16.36 -1.56
C PHE A 289 15.86 -17.45 -0.51
N LEU A 290 14.62 -17.56 -0.02
CA LEU A 290 14.25 -18.61 0.94
C LEU A 290 14.44 -20.00 0.32
N GLY A 291 14.03 -20.18 -0.93
CA GLY A 291 14.23 -21.43 -1.65
C GLY A 291 15.70 -21.83 -1.76
N TYR A 292 16.55 -20.91 -2.21
CA TYR A 292 18.00 -21.15 -2.26
C TYR A 292 18.61 -21.38 -0.88
N GLY A 293 18.14 -20.65 0.14
CA GLY A 293 18.58 -20.84 1.53
C GLY A 293 18.29 -22.26 2.04
N TYR A 294 17.06 -22.76 1.84
CA TYR A 294 16.70 -24.12 2.22
C TYR A 294 17.51 -25.18 1.45
N ILE A 295 17.71 -24.99 0.13
CA ILE A 295 18.52 -25.90 -0.69
C ILE A 295 19.98 -25.92 -0.22
N ALA A 296 20.56 -24.75 0.11
CA ALA A 296 21.93 -24.65 0.58
C ALA A 296 22.11 -25.35 1.94
N VAL A 297 21.25 -25.07 2.91
CA VAL A 297 21.31 -25.71 4.24
C VAL A 297 21.07 -27.22 4.12
N GLY A 298 20.06 -27.63 3.35
CA GLY A 298 19.80 -29.05 3.10
C GLY A 298 20.97 -29.76 2.42
N GLY A 299 21.60 -29.12 1.43
CA GLY A 299 22.81 -29.61 0.78
C GLY A 299 23.98 -29.76 1.74
N CYS A 300 24.23 -28.77 2.60
CA CYS A 300 25.25 -28.86 3.64
C CYS A 300 24.98 -30.02 4.61
N CYS A 301 23.75 -30.17 5.10
CA CYS A 301 23.38 -31.27 5.99
C CYS A 301 23.56 -32.65 5.35
N LEU A 302 23.22 -32.80 4.06
CA LEU A 302 23.43 -34.05 3.32
C LEU A 302 24.92 -34.37 3.16
N LEU A 303 25.74 -33.36 2.83
CA LEU A 303 27.19 -33.54 2.73
C LEU A 303 27.80 -33.92 4.08
N PHE A 304 27.39 -33.28 5.18
CA PHE A 304 27.82 -33.66 6.53
C PHE A 304 27.38 -35.08 6.90
N GLY A 305 26.13 -35.46 6.61
CA GLY A 305 25.62 -36.81 6.85
C GLY A 305 26.43 -37.88 6.10
N LEU A 306 26.66 -37.68 4.80
CA LEU A 306 27.47 -38.59 3.98
C LEU A 306 28.94 -38.64 4.41
N ALA A 307 29.53 -37.50 4.78
CA ALA A 307 30.91 -37.43 5.27
C ALA A 307 31.09 -38.08 6.65
N SER A 308 30.05 -38.11 7.48
CA SER A 308 30.04 -38.83 8.76
C SER A 308 29.70 -40.32 8.64
N SER A 309 29.28 -40.78 7.46
CA SER A 309 28.90 -42.17 7.20
C SER A 309 30.04 -43.17 6.91
N PRO A 310 31.33 -42.83 6.69
CA PRO A 310 32.38 -43.83 6.61
C PRO A 310 32.88 -44.18 8.03
N CYS A 311 32.01 -44.84 8.82
CA CYS A 311 32.44 -45.61 10.00
C CYS A 311 31.42 -46.68 10.48
N LEU A 312 30.46 -47.08 9.63
CA LEU A 312 29.49 -48.14 9.96
C LEU A 312 29.38 -49.24 8.88
N GLY A 313 30.40 -49.38 8.02
CA GLY A 313 30.30 -50.26 6.85
C GLY A 313 31.47 -51.20 6.56
N LEU A 314 32.67 -51.02 7.13
CA LEU A 314 33.83 -51.88 6.85
C LEU A 314 34.85 -51.85 7.99
N GLU A 315 34.54 -52.45 9.13
CA GLU A 315 35.56 -53.21 9.88
C GLU A 315 34.86 -54.32 10.65
N GLU A 316 35.52 -55.47 10.69
CA GLU A 316 34.94 -56.79 10.93
C GLU A 316 34.31 -56.95 12.32
N ALA A 317 33.38 -57.89 12.37
CA ALA A 317 32.91 -58.50 13.60
C ALA A 317 34.10 -58.99 14.46
N THR A 318 34.38 -58.35 15.59
CA THR A 318 34.98 -59.05 16.73
C THR A 318 33.90 -59.31 17.75
N ALA A 319 33.42 -60.55 17.72
CA ALA A 319 32.62 -61.13 18.77
C ALA A 319 33.34 -61.01 20.12
N SER A 320 32.63 -60.53 21.14
CA SER A 320 32.79 -61.03 22.50
C SER A 320 31.39 -61.16 23.08
N ALA A 321 30.91 -62.41 23.10
CA ALA A 321 29.78 -62.82 23.91
C ALA A 321 30.13 -62.60 25.40
N ASP A 322 29.17 -62.09 26.18
CA ASP A 322 28.58 -62.86 27.28
C ASP A 322 27.38 -62.11 27.90
N ASP A 323 26.24 -62.79 27.81
CA ASP A 323 25.01 -62.80 28.63
C ASP A 323 24.48 -61.53 29.33
N HIS A 324 23.29 -61.08 28.93
CA HIS A 324 22.06 -61.51 29.61
C HIS A 324 20.78 -61.19 28.79
N GLN A 325 19.86 -62.14 28.89
CA GLN A 325 18.62 -62.39 28.15
C GLN A 325 17.46 -61.38 28.21
N LEU A 326 16.61 -61.48 27.16
CA LEU A 326 15.14 -61.22 27.09
C LEU A 326 14.69 -59.74 27.17
N CYS A 327 13.90 -59.16 26.26
CA CYS A 327 12.69 -59.71 25.64
C CYS A 327 12.20 -58.90 24.42
N ARG A 328 11.57 -59.63 23.51
CA ARG A 328 10.88 -59.28 22.24
C ARG A 328 9.71 -58.28 22.42
N THR A 329 9.47 -57.39 21.44
CA THR A 329 8.17 -57.28 20.71
C THR A 329 8.14 -56.20 19.60
N GLU A 330 7.80 -56.69 18.40
CA GLU A 330 6.95 -56.11 17.36
C GLU A 330 7.36 -54.86 16.55
N MET A 331 7.62 -55.12 15.27
CA MET A 331 7.60 -54.18 14.15
C MET A 331 6.21 -53.52 14.00
N LYS A 332 6.20 -52.21 13.75
CA LYS A 332 5.12 -51.55 13.00
C LYS A 332 5.71 -50.78 11.83
N THR A 333 5.69 -51.43 10.67
CA THR A 333 5.77 -50.77 9.36
C THR A 333 4.56 -49.85 9.18
N THR A 334 4.81 -48.59 8.83
CA THR A 334 3.78 -47.70 8.26
C THR A 334 4.32 -47.21 6.91
N PRO A 335 3.61 -47.38 5.80
CA PRO A 335 4.14 -47.02 4.48
C PRO A 335 4.11 -45.50 4.29
N GLN A 336 5.28 -44.88 4.07
CA GLN A 336 5.36 -43.52 3.54
C GLN A 336 4.91 -43.54 2.07
N LYS A 337 3.85 -42.77 1.81
CA LYS A 337 3.28 -42.53 0.50
C LYS A 337 4.23 -41.66 -0.32
N ILE A 338 4.82 -42.25 -1.35
CA ILE A 338 5.62 -41.56 -2.37
C ILE A 338 4.68 -40.59 -3.12
N ILE A 339 4.96 -39.29 -3.04
CA ILE A 339 4.35 -38.27 -3.89
C ILE A 339 5.44 -37.76 -4.84
N ASN A 340 5.25 -38.01 -6.13
CA ASN A 340 6.10 -37.50 -7.21
C ASN A 340 6.23 -35.96 -7.17
N PRO A 341 7.41 -35.39 -7.45
CA PRO A 341 7.53 -33.95 -7.68
C PRO A 341 7.02 -33.62 -9.09
N ALA A 342 5.88 -32.92 -9.15
CA ALA A 342 5.42 -32.27 -10.36
C ALA A 342 6.32 -31.07 -10.68
N SER A 343 6.67 -30.99 -11.97
CA SER A 343 7.42 -29.96 -12.67
C SER A 343 7.17 -28.52 -12.21
N GLN A 344 8.26 -27.80 -11.93
CA GLN A 344 8.25 -26.35 -11.70
C GLN A 344 8.12 -25.60 -13.03
N LEU A 345 7.15 -24.69 -13.12
CA LEU A 345 7.01 -23.69 -14.18
C LEU A 345 7.20 -22.29 -13.58
N LEU A 346 8.15 -21.57 -14.16
CA LEU A 346 8.50 -20.18 -13.85
C LEU A 346 7.41 -19.22 -14.38
N CYS A 347 6.80 -18.41 -13.51
CA CYS A 347 5.92 -17.29 -13.92
C CYS A 347 6.66 -15.96 -13.78
N GLN A 348 6.84 -15.23 -14.88
CA GLN A 348 7.59 -13.98 -15.00
C GLN A 348 6.74 -12.76 -14.56
N GLU A 349 7.36 -11.77 -13.91
CA GLU A 349 6.73 -10.50 -13.51
C GLU A 349 6.78 -9.50 -14.68
N ASP A 350 5.69 -8.78 -14.92
CA ASP A 350 5.67 -7.60 -15.80
C ASP A 350 5.89 -6.35 -14.92
N VAL A 351 7.12 -5.85 -14.88
CA VAL A 351 7.49 -4.61 -14.17
C VAL A 351 7.47 -3.45 -15.15
N VAL A 352 6.56 -2.50 -14.94
CA VAL A 352 6.58 -1.23 -15.68
C VAL A 352 7.49 -0.25 -14.94
N SER A 353 8.74 -0.14 -15.40
CA SER A 353 9.64 0.92 -14.98
C SER A 353 9.24 2.21 -15.69
N MET A 354 8.56 3.11 -14.98
CA MET A 354 8.31 4.45 -15.47
C MET A 354 9.60 5.26 -15.31
N ARG A 355 10.25 5.60 -16.42
CA ARG A 355 11.23 6.69 -16.45
C ARG A 355 10.46 7.96 -16.82
N SER A 356 10.19 8.80 -15.81
CA SER A 356 9.96 10.22 -16.01
C SER A 356 11.30 10.92 -16.12
#